data_AF-A0A2E7JNY7-F1
#
_entry.id   AF-A0A2E7JNY7-F1
#
_cell.length_a   1.000
_cell.length_b   1.000
_cell.length_c   1.000
_cell.angle_alpha   90.00
_cell.angle_beta   90.00
_cell.angle_gamma   90.00
#
_symmetry.space_group_name_H-M   'P 1'
#
loop_
_entity.id
_entity.type
_entity.pdbx_description
1 polymer ?
#
loop_
_entity_poly.entity_id
_entity_poly.type
_entity_poly.pdbx_seq_one_letter_code
_entity_poly.pdbx_strand_id
1 'polypeptide(L)'
;MRLIAPVLILLLARPALAAAPLVTAAGPLSYYAVQRADTPLVIDGKLDEFAWEKSSQINNLERILNDYDQVDFPTRAKMLWDDEYFYFAFVCQDADMWSIFTAEDDPLWSEEVVEIFIDPDGDGKHYLEVEVSPSNVIVDLLIYSVSPQWHSSKDWDIAGLKTAVQTHGTVNDSLRLDRGWTAEIAIPWAAMADSVTGGARPAAGDIWRLNLYRIERKAGRALKSQLDALEAEVAPLQDEIEALWQGTTARDPKRLDDERRRQLSALNARLNPIMERLTPLQHHYRQQTEFTAWSETYTRGFHHPARFGAVQFMD
;
A
#
# COMPACT_ATOMS: atom_id res chain seq x y z
N MET A 1 -2.86 69.92 6.26
CA MET A 1 -2.12 68.72 6.72
C MET A 1 -3.15 67.76 7.31
N ARG A 2 -3.63 66.77 6.55
CA ARG A 2 -4.57 65.74 7.04
C ARG A 2 -3.78 64.47 7.30
N LEU A 3 -3.76 64.02 8.56
CA LEU A 3 -3.13 62.77 8.99
C LEU A 3 -4.04 61.61 8.56
N ILE A 4 -3.51 60.72 7.72
CA ILE A 4 -4.13 59.42 7.38
C ILE A 4 -3.66 58.43 8.45
N ALA A 5 -4.58 57.90 9.25
CA ALA A 5 -4.28 56.83 10.20
C ALA A 5 -4.17 55.49 9.44
N PRO A 6 -3.16 54.65 9.70
CA PRO A 6 -3.06 53.34 9.10
C PRO A 6 -4.08 52.40 9.74
N VAL A 7 -4.94 51.80 8.91
CA VAL A 7 -5.81 50.69 9.33
C VAL A 7 -4.95 49.44 9.38
N LEU A 8 -4.68 48.98 10.60
CA LEU A 8 -4.03 47.70 10.86
C LEU A 8 -5.06 46.59 10.65
N ILE A 9 -5.01 45.90 9.51
CA ILE A 9 -5.80 44.69 9.27
C ILE A 9 -5.14 43.57 10.08
N LEU A 10 -5.72 43.23 11.23
CA LEU A 10 -5.38 42.00 11.94
C LEU A 10 -5.93 40.82 11.12
N LEU A 11 -5.04 40.14 10.38
CA LEU A 11 -5.29 38.79 9.92
C LEU A 11 -5.31 37.88 11.14
N LEU A 12 -6.52 37.53 11.61
CA LEU A 12 -6.70 36.46 12.59
C LEU A 12 -6.31 35.15 11.90
N ALA A 13 -5.05 34.72 12.07
CA ALA A 13 -4.65 33.37 11.76
C ALA A 13 -5.51 32.43 12.62
N ARG A 14 -6.43 31.69 11.98
CA ARG A 14 -7.09 30.57 12.65
C ARG A 14 -5.97 29.62 13.08
N PRO A 15 -5.86 29.25 14.38
CA PRO A 15 -4.89 28.25 14.77
C PRO A 15 -5.22 26.99 13.96
N ALA A 16 -4.23 26.49 13.20
CA ALA A 16 -4.31 25.14 12.68
C ALA A 16 -4.55 24.24 13.89
N LEU A 17 -5.73 23.60 13.96
CA LEU A 17 -5.94 22.57 14.97
C LEU A 17 -4.89 21.51 14.68
N ALA A 18 -3.86 21.44 15.53
CA ALA A 18 -2.96 20.32 15.52
C ALA A 18 -3.83 19.08 15.78
N ALA A 19 -3.95 18.24 14.75
CA ALA A 19 -4.46 16.90 14.80
C ALA A 19 -3.91 16.17 16.04
N ALA A 20 -4.68 16.07 17.11
CA ALA A 20 -4.28 15.32 18.28
C ALA A 20 -4.49 13.82 17.99
N PRO A 21 -3.54 12.94 18.34
CA PRO A 21 -3.73 11.51 18.17
C PRO A 21 -4.96 11.03 18.96
N LEU A 22 -5.79 10.21 18.35
CA LEU A 22 -6.90 9.55 19.04
C LEU A 22 -6.36 8.40 19.87
N VAL A 23 -6.71 8.34 21.15
CA VAL A 23 -6.34 7.22 22.04
C VAL A 23 -7.44 6.16 21.97
N THR A 24 -7.09 4.96 21.53
CA THR A 24 -7.98 3.79 21.52
C THR A 24 -7.40 2.65 22.36
N ALA A 25 -8.16 1.55 22.49
CA ALA A 25 -7.66 0.33 23.12
C ALA A 25 -6.41 -0.24 22.42
N ALA A 26 -6.20 0.09 21.13
CA ALA A 26 -5.02 -0.32 20.38
C ALA A 26 -3.82 0.64 20.57
N GLY A 27 -3.96 1.71 21.34
CA GLY A 27 -2.94 2.76 21.54
C GLY A 27 -3.28 4.08 20.82
N PRO A 28 -2.35 5.04 20.76
CA PRO A 28 -2.52 6.25 19.97
C PRO A 28 -2.58 5.92 18.48
N LEU A 29 -3.39 6.67 17.75
CA LEU A 29 -3.57 6.53 16.30
C LEU A 29 -3.29 7.86 15.63
N SER A 30 -2.72 7.80 14.43
CA SER A 30 -2.49 8.99 13.61
C SER A 30 -3.81 9.65 13.26
N TYR A 31 -3.82 10.98 13.18
CA TYR A 31 -4.99 11.78 12.83
C TYR A 31 -4.67 12.73 11.70
N TYR A 32 -5.59 12.91 10.75
CA TYR A 32 -5.45 13.86 9.65
C TYR A 32 -6.77 14.57 9.32
N ALA A 33 -6.72 15.88 9.12
CA ALA A 33 -7.87 16.68 8.73
C ALA A 33 -7.94 16.83 7.21
N VAL A 34 -8.83 16.09 6.56
CA VAL A 34 -8.98 16.07 5.09
C VAL A 34 -9.77 17.30 4.66
N GLN A 35 -9.07 18.27 4.08
CA GLN A 35 -9.69 19.51 3.60
C GLN A 35 -10.47 19.26 2.32
N ARG A 36 -11.60 19.96 2.16
CA ARG A 36 -12.33 19.95 0.90
C ARG A 36 -11.54 20.73 -0.15
N ALA A 37 -11.49 20.19 -1.38
CA ALA A 37 -10.94 20.89 -2.52
C ALA A 37 -11.92 21.97 -3.00
N ASP A 38 -11.40 23.17 -3.25
CA ASP A 38 -12.19 24.31 -3.74
C ASP A 38 -12.55 24.16 -5.24
N THR A 39 -11.79 23.34 -5.96
CA THR A 39 -11.98 23.01 -7.39
C THR A 39 -11.61 21.55 -7.64
N PRO A 40 -12.22 20.88 -8.65
CA PRO A 40 -11.83 19.53 -9.04
C PRO A 40 -10.35 19.44 -9.40
N LEU A 41 -9.69 18.33 -9.02
CA LEU A 41 -8.28 18.05 -9.33
C LEU A 41 -8.12 17.38 -10.70
N VAL A 42 -6.99 17.63 -11.35
CA VAL A 42 -6.63 16.96 -12.60
C VAL A 42 -5.65 15.84 -12.28
N ILE A 43 -6.13 14.60 -12.33
CA ILE A 43 -5.31 13.44 -11.98
C ILE A 43 -4.29 13.15 -13.09
N ASP A 44 -3.11 13.75 -12.98
CA ASP A 44 -2.02 13.63 -13.95
C ASP A 44 -0.66 13.31 -13.31
N GLY A 45 -0.65 13.12 -11.99
CA GLY A 45 0.52 12.74 -11.20
C GLY A 45 1.36 13.93 -10.78
N LYS A 46 1.05 15.15 -11.25
CA LYS A 46 1.69 16.38 -10.77
C LYS A 46 0.88 16.94 -9.62
N LEU A 47 1.55 17.27 -8.53
CA LEU A 47 0.90 17.85 -7.35
C LEU A 47 0.99 19.39 -7.38
N ASP A 48 0.68 19.99 -8.52
CA ASP A 48 0.86 21.44 -8.77
C ASP A 48 -0.43 22.26 -8.68
N GLU A 49 -1.56 21.61 -8.37
CA GLU A 49 -2.80 22.30 -8.03
C GLU A 49 -2.70 23.02 -6.69
N PHE A 50 -3.28 24.23 -6.65
CA PHE A 50 -3.35 25.05 -5.44
C PHE A 50 -3.99 24.32 -4.24
N ALA A 51 -4.94 23.42 -4.49
CA ALA A 51 -5.56 22.62 -3.44
C ALA A 51 -4.55 21.67 -2.76
N TRP A 52 -3.64 21.06 -3.53
CA TRP A 52 -2.55 20.27 -2.96
C TRP A 52 -1.58 21.13 -2.15
N GLU A 53 -1.24 22.33 -2.63
CA GLU A 53 -0.35 23.24 -1.89
C GLU A 53 -0.93 23.64 -0.53
N LYS A 54 -2.23 23.91 -0.46
CA LYS A 54 -2.95 24.32 0.75
C LYS A 54 -3.21 23.17 1.73
N SER A 55 -3.22 21.92 1.26
CA SER A 55 -3.50 20.76 2.11
C SER A 55 -2.41 20.56 3.17
N SER A 56 -2.80 20.09 4.36
CA SER A 56 -1.84 19.53 5.32
C SER A 56 -1.06 18.38 4.67
N GLN A 57 0.13 18.10 5.19
CA GLN A 57 0.99 17.03 4.67
C GLN A 57 1.33 16.05 5.78
N ILE A 58 1.23 14.76 5.46
CA ILE A 58 1.86 13.69 6.21
C ILE A 58 3.33 13.69 5.81
N ASN A 59 4.20 14.05 6.74
CA ASN A 59 5.61 14.28 6.43
C ASN A 59 6.43 12.99 6.34
N ASN A 60 6.00 11.92 7.03
CA ASN A 60 6.66 10.62 7.04
C ASN A 60 5.61 9.51 7.15
N LEU A 61 5.92 8.37 6.52
CA LEU A 61 5.39 7.06 6.90
C LEU A 61 6.45 6.37 7.76
N GLU A 62 6.01 5.74 8.85
CA GLU A 62 6.84 5.16 9.90
C GLU A 62 7.01 3.65 9.70
N ARG A 63 8.14 3.07 10.13
CA ARG A 63 8.42 1.63 9.95
C ARG A 63 7.46 0.75 10.75
N ILE A 64 6.98 -0.33 10.13
CA ILE A 64 6.02 -1.26 10.75
C ILE A 64 6.59 -2.66 11.05
N LEU A 65 7.91 -2.82 10.95
CA LEU A 65 8.58 -4.09 11.25
C LEU A 65 8.97 -4.26 12.73
N ASN A 66 8.81 -3.21 13.56
CA ASN A 66 9.34 -3.12 14.92
C ASN A 66 10.86 -3.34 15.01
N ASP A 67 11.58 -3.13 13.92
CA ASP A 67 13.04 -3.11 13.91
C ASP A 67 13.59 -1.75 14.35
N TYR A 68 12.76 -0.69 14.33
CA TYR A 68 13.10 0.70 14.68
C TYR A 68 14.29 1.25 13.89
N ASP A 69 14.57 0.68 12.71
CA ASP A 69 15.59 1.19 11.80
C ASP A 69 15.19 2.56 11.23
N GLN A 70 16.13 3.24 10.58
CA GLN A 70 15.84 4.45 9.84
C GLN A 70 15.02 4.13 8.56
N VAL A 71 14.20 5.08 8.11
CA VAL A 71 13.59 5.03 6.77
C VAL A 71 14.57 5.66 5.80
N ASP A 72 15.16 4.87 4.90
CA ASP A 72 16.14 5.39 3.94
C ASP A 72 15.46 6.21 2.82
N PHE A 73 14.24 5.80 2.46
CA PHE A 73 13.46 6.36 1.36
C PHE A 73 12.13 6.95 1.86
N PRO A 74 12.13 8.20 2.35
CA PRO A 74 10.95 8.80 2.97
C PRO A 74 9.82 8.97 1.95
N THR A 75 8.61 8.64 2.39
CA THR A 75 7.37 8.90 1.65
C THR A 75 6.53 9.93 2.39
N ARG A 76 6.00 10.89 1.64
CA ARG A 76 5.01 11.88 2.11
C ARG A 76 3.66 11.58 1.48
N ALA A 77 2.61 11.99 2.15
CA ALA A 77 1.26 11.86 1.62
C ALA A 77 0.38 13.08 1.91
N LYS A 78 -0.63 13.27 1.07
CA LYS A 78 -1.69 14.26 1.24
C LYS A 78 -3.02 13.61 0.91
N MET A 79 -4.07 14.11 1.55
CA MET A 79 -5.46 13.72 1.27
C MET A 79 -6.33 14.96 1.15
N LEU A 80 -7.25 14.94 0.20
CA LEU A 80 -8.28 15.94 -0.06
C LEU A 80 -9.60 15.25 -0.41
N TRP A 81 -10.70 15.99 -0.43
CA TRP A 81 -11.98 15.46 -0.89
C TRP A 81 -12.84 16.50 -1.61
N ASP A 82 -13.78 16.07 -2.44
CA ASP A 82 -14.83 16.94 -2.97
C ASP A 82 -16.18 16.22 -3.06
N ASP A 83 -17.11 16.75 -3.86
CA ASP A 83 -18.45 16.14 -4.03
C ASP A 83 -18.41 14.79 -4.76
N GLU A 84 -17.37 14.49 -5.54
CA GLU A 84 -17.29 13.32 -6.41
C GLU A 84 -16.22 12.31 -5.98
N TYR A 85 -15.07 12.76 -5.46
CA TYR A 85 -13.92 11.90 -5.18
C TYR A 85 -13.31 12.09 -3.79
N PHE A 86 -12.72 11.01 -3.31
CA PHE A 86 -11.68 11.00 -2.30
C PHE A 86 -10.31 11.02 -2.99
N TYR A 87 -9.48 12.02 -2.70
CA TYR A 87 -8.18 12.19 -3.32
C TYR A 87 -7.03 11.83 -2.40
N PHE A 88 -6.04 11.14 -2.97
CA PHE A 88 -4.79 10.79 -2.31
C PHE A 88 -3.63 11.19 -3.20
N ALA A 89 -2.56 11.66 -2.57
CA ALA A 89 -1.29 11.91 -3.24
C ALA A 89 -0.15 11.34 -2.42
N PHE A 90 0.80 10.70 -3.09
CA PHE A 90 2.05 10.22 -2.53
C PHE A 90 3.23 10.90 -3.20
N VAL A 91 4.26 11.20 -2.41
CA VAL A 91 5.58 11.62 -2.91
C VAL A 91 6.59 10.67 -2.31
N CYS A 92 7.11 9.77 -3.15
CA CYS A 92 8.04 8.72 -2.76
C CYS A 92 9.44 9.11 -3.21
N GLN A 93 10.35 9.32 -2.25
CA GLN A 93 11.76 9.37 -2.60
C GLN A 93 12.22 7.94 -2.92
N ASP A 94 12.89 7.76 -4.04
CA ASP A 94 13.35 6.45 -4.50
C ASP A 94 14.54 6.64 -5.44
N ALA A 95 15.61 5.89 -5.20
CA ALA A 95 16.88 6.02 -5.93
C ALA A 95 17.01 5.03 -7.08
N ASP A 96 16.19 3.98 -7.12
CA ASP A 96 16.21 2.92 -8.13
C ASP A 96 14.76 2.44 -8.34
N MET A 97 13.94 3.23 -9.03
CA MET A 97 12.52 2.89 -9.20
C MET A 97 12.37 1.70 -10.14
N TRP A 98 11.55 0.73 -9.78
CA TRP A 98 11.28 -0.40 -10.67
C TRP A 98 9.88 -1.00 -10.53
N SER A 99 9.47 -1.69 -11.58
CA SER A 99 8.25 -2.51 -11.61
C SER A 99 8.39 -3.57 -12.71
N ILE A 100 8.15 -4.84 -12.38
CA ILE A 100 8.12 -5.93 -13.36
C ILE A 100 6.69 -6.18 -13.82
N PHE A 101 5.73 -6.05 -12.89
CA PHE A 101 4.32 -6.16 -13.20
C PHE A 101 3.83 -5.02 -14.10
N THR A 102 2.86 -5.34 -14.95
CA THR A 102 2.39 -4.44 -16.01
C THR A 102 0.89 -4.52 -16.24
N ALA A 103 0.23 -5.56 -15.71
CA ALA A 103 -1.19 -5.75 -15.81
C ALA A 103 -1.88 -5.36 -14.50
N GLU A 104 -3.10 -4.84 -14.61
CA GLU A 104 -4.00 -4.68 -13.47
C GLU A 104 -4.16 -6.01 -12.72
N ASP A 105 -4.25 -5.93 -11.39
CA ASP A 105 -4.35 -7.06 -10.45
C ASP A 105 -3.15 -8.01 -10.37
N ASP A 106 -2.05 -7.67 -11.03
CA ASP A 106 -0.74 -8.28 -10.76
C ASP A 106 -0.39 -8.12 -9.26
N PRO A 107 0.38 -9.04 -8.65
CA PRO A 107 0.61 -9.04 -7.20
C PRO A 107 1.64 -7.98 -6.75
N LEU A 108 1.25 -6.70 -6.82
CA LEU A 108 2.07 -5.52 -6.55
C LEU A 108 2.64 -5.47 -5.13
N TRP A 109 1.96 -6.05 -4.13
CA TRP A 109 2.49 -6.26 -2.78
C TRP A 109 3.86 -6.98 -2.72
N SER A 110 4.29 -7.63 -3.80
CA SER A 110 5.61 -8.26 -3.92
C SER A 110 6.70 -7.38 -4.54
N GLU A 111 6.34 -6.18 -5.01
CA GLU A 111 7.20 -5.17 -5.64
C GLU A 111 7.18 -3.85 -4.85
N GLU A 112 7.51 -2.76 -5.53
CA GLU A 112 7.39 -1.39 -5.08
C GLU A 112 5.98 -0.88 -5.29
N VAL A 113 5.35 -0.44 -4.22
CA VAL A 113 3.95 -0.01 -4.25
C VAL A 113 3.65 1.01 -3.15
N VAL A 114 2.68 1.90 -3.40
CA VAL A 114 1.97 2.63 -2.34
C VAL A 114 0.58 2.05 -2.20
N GLU A 115 0.09 1.95 -0.97
CA GLU A 115 -1.17 1.28 -0.68
C GLU A 115 -2.07 2.18 0.18
N ILE A 116 -3.37 2.14 -0.08
CA ILE A 116 -4.40 2.86 0.66
C ILE A 116 -5.40 1.84 1.19
N PHE A 117 -5.66 1.86 2.49
CA PHE A 117 -6.65 1.00 3.14
C PHE A 117 -7.78 1.83 3.72
N ILE A 118 -9.04 1.58 3.37
CA ILE A 118 -10.17 2.43 3.77
C ILE A 118 -11.26 1.60 4.47
N ASP A 119 -11.47 1.89 5.76
CA ASP A 119 -12.48 1.29 6.64
C ASP A 119 -13.37 2.42 7.22
N PRO A 120 -14.44 2.83 6.51
CA PRO A 120 -15.21 4.02 6.89
C PRO A 120 -15.84 3.92 8.29
N ASP A 121 -16.36 2.75 8.67
CA ASP A 121 -17.03 2.54 9.96
C ASP A 121 -16.06 2.12 11.09
N GLY A 122 -14.86 1.65 10.73
CA GLY A 122 -13.80 1.35 11.67
C GLY A 122 -13.96 0.03 12.41
N ASP A 123 -14.80 -0.87 11.91
CA ASP A 123 -15.06 -2.16 12.56
C ASP A 123 -13.94 -3.19 12.34
N GLY A 124 -13.06 -2.92 11.38
CA GLY A 124 -11.90 -3.72 11.01
C GLY A 124 -12.23 -5.08 10.41
N LYS A 125 -13.45 -5.29 9.93
CA LYS A 125 -13.89 -6.54 9.31
C LYS A 125 -14.02 -6.42 7.81
N HIS A 126 -14.34 -5.23 7.32
CA HIS A 126 -14.65 -4.99 5.93
C HIS A 126 -14.10 -3.66 5.43
N TYR A 127 -13.16 -3.68 4.49
CA TYR A 127 -12.47 -2.47 4.01
C TYR A 127 -11.95 -2.64 2.58
N LEU A 128 -11.61 -1.51 1.97
CA LEU A 128 -11.01 -1.45 0.65
C LEU A 128 -9.50 -1.37 0.76
N GLU A 129 -8.83 -1.88 -0.26
CA GLU A 129 -7.41 -1.67 -0.49
C GLU A 129 -7.19 -1.25 -1.94
N VAL A 130 -6.29 -0.28 -2.15
CA VAL A 130 -5.87 0.22 -3.46
C VAL A 130 -4.35 0.31 -3.47
N GLU A 131 -3.75 -0.29 -4.47
CA GLU A 131 -2.31 -0.36 -4.68
C GLU A 131 -1.95 0.38 -5.97
N VAL A 132 -0.88 1.19 -5.97
CA VAL A 132 -0.35 1.83 -7.18
C VAL A 132 1.16 1.68 -7.25
N SER A 133 1.67 1.16 -8.37
CA SER A 133 3.12 1.00 -8.61
C SER A 133 3.76 2.26 -9.23
N PRO A 134 5.10 2.38 -9.23
CA PRO A 134 5.80 3.45 -9.96
C PRO A 134 5.54 3.48 -11.47
N SER A 135 5.01 2.39 -12.05
CA SER A 135 4.61 2.32 -13.46
C SER A 135 3.11 2.57 -13.68
N ASN A 136 2.40 3.05 -12.65
CA ASN A 136 0.95 3.25 -12.64
C ASN A 136 0.15 1.97 -12.90
N VAL A 137 0.69 0.82 -12.48
CA VAL A 137 -0.09 -0.43 -12.40
C VAL A 137 -0.90 -0.38 -11.12
N ILE A 138 -2.11 -0.95 -11.16
CA ILE A 138 -3.11 -0.82 -10.10
C ILE A 138 -3.55 -2.21 -9.65
N VAL A 139 -3.84 -2.34 -8.36
CA VAL A 139 -4.68 -3.40 -7.82
C VAL A 139 -5.73 -2.73 -6.96
N ASP A 140 -6.97 -3.16 -7.05
CA ASP A 140 -7.98 -2.87 -6.04
C ASP A 140 -8.62 -4.14 -5.50
N LEU A 141 -8.97 -4.08 -4.22
CA LEU A 141 -9.30 -5.25 -3.44
C LEU A 141 -10.42 -4.91 -2.47
N LEU A 142 -11.40 -5.79 -2.40
CA LEU A 142 -12.38 -5.80 -1.32
C LEU A 142 -11.98 -6.83 -0.28
N ILE A 143 -11.68 -6.39 0.95
CA ILE A 143 -11.45 -7.27 2.09
C ILE A 143 -12.75 -7.37 2.87
N TYR A 144 -13.33 -8.57 2.95
CA TYR A 144 -14.61 -8.80 3.64
C TYR A 144 -14.53 -9.79 4.80
N SER A 145 -13.32 -10.27 5.10
CA SER A 145 -13.04 -10.93 6.37
C SER A 145 -11.54 -10.92 6.67
N VAL A 146 -11.16 -10.53 7.89
CA VAL A 146 -9.76 -10.61 8.37
C VAL A 146 -9.55 -11.80 9.32
N SER A 147 -10.54 -12.07 10.17
CA SER A 147 -10.49 -13.10 11.22
C SER A 147 -11.91 -13.63 11.47
N PRO A 148 -12.10 -14.95 11.68
CA PRO A 148 -11.08 -16.00 11.84
C PRO A 148 -10.46 -16.53 10.53
N GLN A 149 -11.01 -16.14 9.38
CA GLN A 149 -10.50 -16.51 8.07
C GLN A 149 -10.31 -15.24 7.24
N TRP A 150 -9.22 -15.20 6.48
CA TRP A 150 -8.99 -14.13 5.53
C TRP A 150 -9.81 -14.36 4.28
N HIS A 151 -10.59 -13.36 3.87
CA HIS A 151 -11.33 -13.37 2.61
C HIS A 151 -11.19 -12.00 1.94
N SER A 152 -10.69 -12.02 0.71
CA SER A 152 -10.58 -10.85 -0.17
C SER A 152 -11.04 -11.19 -1.59
N SER A 153 -11.40 -10.17 -2.36
CA SER A 153 -11.76 -10.28 -3.78
C SER A 153 -10.95 -9.28 -4.58
N LYS A 154 -10.18 -9.80 -5.55
CA LYS A 154 -9.53 -8.99 -6.59
C LYS A 154 -10.41 -8.85 -7.85
N ASP A 155 -11.51 -9.61 -7.92
CA ASP A 155 -12.50 -9.48 -8.99
C ASP A 155 -13.47 -8.30 -8.74
N TRP A 156 -13.27 -7.55 -7.66
CA TRP A 156 -14.07 -6.38 -7.32
C TRP A 156 -13.27 -5.14 -7.72
N ASP A 157 -13.89 -4.25 -8.51
CA ASP A 157 -13.22 -3.08 -9.06
C ASP A 157 -13.83 -1.77 -8.53
N ILE A 158 -12.98 -0.75 -8.38
CA ILE A 158 -13.39 0.64 -8.13
C ILE A 158 -13.79 1.27 -9.45
N ALA A 159 -15.09 1.18 -9.76
CA ALA A 159 -15.65 1.79 -10.96
C ALA A 159 -15.37 3.31 -11.02
N GLY A 160 -14.58 3.73 -12.01
CA GLY A 160 -14.24 5.13 -12.23
C GLY A 160 -13.02 5.63 -11.45
N LEU A 161 -12.23 4.73 -10.86
CA LEU A 161 -10.91 5.04 -10.29
C LEU A 161 -10.06 5.79 -11.31
N LYS A 162 -9.38 6.84 -10.85
CA LYS A 162 -8.38 7.55 -11.65
C LYS A 162 -7.06 7.51 -10.91
N THR A 163 -6.01 7.14 -11.62
CA THR A 163 -4.64 7.18 -11.11
C THR A 163 -3.71 7.77 -12.15
N ALA A 164 -2.69 8.47 -11.67
CA ALA A 164 -1.59 8.90 -12.51
C ALA A 164 -0.30 8.94 -11.69
N VAL A 165 0.81 8.64 -12.36
CA VAL A 165 2.14 8.66 -11.77
C VAL A 165 3.04 9.59 -12.57
N GLN A 166 3.78 10.44 -11.87
CA GLN A 166 4.89 11.19 -12.44
C GLN A 166 6.21 10.69 -11.84
N THR A 167 7.11 10.23 -12.71
CA THR A 167 8.44 9.77 -12.33
C THR A 167 9.47 10.89 -12.49
N HIS A 168 10.36 11.04 -11.52
CA HIS A 168 11.52 11.94 -11.58
C HIS A 168 12.82 11.14 -11.72
N GLY A 169 12.90 10.42 -12.84
CA GLY A 169 13.92 9.41 -13.07
C GLY A 169 13.58 8.53 -14.27
N THR A 170 14.03 7.29 -14.29
CA THR A 170 13.69 6.32 -15.33
C THR A 170 13.45 4.96 -14.68
N VAL A 171 12.16 4.60 -14.57
CA VAL A 171 11.76 3.30 -14.03
C VAL A 171 12.44 2.17 -14.80
N ASN A 172 12.94 1.18 -14.07
CA ASN A 172 13.64 0.00 -14.61
C ASN A 172 15.03 0.28 -15.22
N ASP A 173 15.66 1.43 -14.91
CA ASP A 173 17.05 1.75 -15.29
C ASP A 173 17.95 1.96 -14.06
N SER A 174 18.37 0.85 -13.43
CA SER A 174 19.24 0.86 -12.24
C SER A 174 20.67 1.37 -12.47
N LEU A 175 21.01 1.76 -13.71
CA LEU A 175 22.27 2.42 -14.03
C LEU A 175 22.21 3.93 -13.77
N ARG A 176 21.02 4.46 -13.48
CA ARG A 176 20.79 5.88 -13.19
C ARG A 176 20.18 6.04 -11.81
N LEU A 177 20.60 7.11 -11.15
CA LEU A 177 20.03 7.51 -9.87
C LEU A 177 18.75 8.31 -10.13
N ASP A 178 17.67 7.82 -9.54
CA ASP A 178 16.38 8.49 -9.57
C ASP A 178 16.21 9.45 -8.38
N ARG A 179 15.24 10.37 -8.49
CA ARG A 179 14.78 11.17 -7.35
C ARG A 179 13.52 10.62 -6.69
N GLY A 180 12.83 9.72 -7.39
CA GLY A 180 11.58 9.14 -6.97
C GLY A 180 10.40 9.51 -7.85
N TRP A 181 9.19 9.36 -7.32
CA TRP A 181 7.95 9.46 -8.08
C TRP A 181 6.81 9.98 -7.22
N THR A 182 5.78 10.45 -7.89
CA THR A 182 4.51 10.86 -7.28
C THR A 182 3.39 10.00 -7.83
N ALA A 183 2.44 9.66 -6.96
CA ALA A 183 1.18 9.05 -7.36
C ALA A 183 0.04 9.97 -6.96
N GLU A 184 -0.94 10.11 -7.84
CA GLU A 184 -2.16 10.84 -7.60
C GLU A 184 -3.35 9.94 -7.92
N ILE A 185 -4.30 9.87 -6.98
CA ILE A 185 -5.36 8.86 -6.98
C ILE A 185 -6.68 9.57 -6.63
N ALA A 186 -7.72 9.33 -7.42
CA ALA A 186 -9.08 9.79 -7.14
C ALA A 186 -10.06 8.62 -7.13
N ILE A 187 -10.62 8.35 -5.95
CA ILE A 187 -11.58 7.27 -5.72
C ILE A 187 -12.99 7.87 -5.72
N PRO A 188 -13.88 7.50 -6.66
CA PRO A 188 -15.26 7.98 -6.65
C PRO A 188 -16.01 7.50 -5.41
N TRP A 189 -16.73 8.39 -4.72
CA TRP A 189 -17.58 7.99 -3.58
C TRP A 189 -18.60 6.93 -3.97
N ALA A 190 -19.13 7.02 -5.19
CA ALA A 190 -20.12 6.09 -5.71
C ALA A 190 -19.60 4.64 -5.81
N ALA A 191 -18.29 4.45 -6.04
CA ALA A 191 -17.69 3.11 -6.11
C ALA A 191 -17.60 2.42 -4.73
N MET A 192 -17.52 3.22 -3.66
CA MET A 192 -17.39 2.73 -2.29
C MET A 192 -18.74 2.57 -1.58
N ALA A 193 -19.76 3.35 -1.98
CA ALA A 193 -21.02 3.50 -1.24
C ALA A 193 -21.76 2.19 -0.94
N ASP A 194 -21.81 1.27 -1.90
CA ASP A 194 -22.44 -0.04 -1.75
C ASP A 194 -21.44 -1.15 -1.44
N SER A 195 -20.15 -0.84 -1.54
CA SER A 195 -19.06 -1.81 -1.41
C SER A 195 -18.58 -1.94 0.02
N VAL A 196 -18.57 -0.87 0.82
CA VAL A 196 -18.18 -0.89 2.24
C VAL A 196 -19.18 -0.17 3.13
N THR A 197 -19.37 -0.65 4.36
CA THR A 197 -20.27 -0.01 5.34
C THR A 197 -19.80 1.41 5.62
N GLY A 198 -20.70 2.38 5.43
CA GLY A 198 -20.37 3.80 5.62
C GLY A 198 -19.56 4.42 4.49
N GLY A 199 -19.34 3.73 3.37
CA GLY A 199 -18.57 4.22 2.22
C GLY A 199 -19.22 5.30 1.36
N ALA A 200 -20.44 5.73 1.69
CA ALA A 200 -21.08 6.86 1.03
C ALA A 200 -20.30 8.16 1.31
N ARG A 201 -20.40 9.15 0.42
CA ARG A 201 -19.69 10.43 0.59
C ARG A 201 -19.90 11.01 2.00
N PRO A 202 -18.82 11.35 2.73
CA PRO A 202 -18.91 11.88 4.08
C PRO A 202 -19.50 13.30 4.10
N ALA A 203 -20.06 13.67 5.24
CA ALA A 203 -20.34 15.05 5.60
C ALA A 203 -19.14 15.68 6.32
N ALA A 204 -19.06 17.01 6.30
CA ALA A 204 -18.06 17.71 7.11
C ALA A 204 -18.25 17.39 8.60
N GLY A 205 -17.14 17.02 9.25
CA GLY A 205 -17.07 16.57 10.63
C GLY A 205 -17.04 15.05 10.79
N ASP A 206 -17.45 14.28 9.77
CA ASP A 206 -17.41 12.82 9.81
C ASP A 206 -15.96 12.32 9.96
N ILE A 207 -15.82 11.17 10.64
CA ILE A 207 -14.52 10.55 10.91
C ILE A 207 -14.52 9.14 10.34
N TRP A 208 -13.55 8.84 9.49
CA TRP A 208 -13.30 7.50 8.95
C TRP A 208 -11.98 6.93 9.46
N ARG A 209 -11.81 5.61 9.31
CA ARG A 209 -10.55 4.93 9.60
C ARG A 209 -9.87 4.54 8.29
N LEU A 210 -8.58 4.82 8.17
CA LEU A 210 -7.79 4.40 7.01
C LEU A 210 -6.32 4.31 7.34
N ASN A 211 -5.53 3.67 6.48
CA ASN A 211 -4.08 3.77 6.55
C ASN A 211 -3.45 3.91 5.18
N LEU A 212 -2.24 4.45 5.15
CA LEU A 212 -1.44 4.65 3.95
C LEU A 212 -0.13 3.90 4.15
N TYR A 213 0.30 3.14 3.14
CA TYR A 213 1.53 2.37 3.22
C TYR A 213 2.44 2.62 2.03
N ARG A 214 3.72 2.32 2.23
CA ARG A 214 4.74 2.19 1.19
C ARG A 214 5.53 0.91 1.43
N ILE A 215 5.67 0.11 0.37
CA ILE A 215 6.63 -0.97 0.28
C ILE A 215 7.75 -0.53 -0.64
N GLU A 216 8.94 -0.32 -0.06
CA GLU A 216 10.16 0.02 -0.78
C GLU A 216 11.06 -1.23 -0.88
N ARG A 217 11.48 -1.59 -2.10
CA ARG A 217 12.21 -2.84 -2.39
C ARG A 217 13.64 -2.57 -2.86
N LYS A 218 14.46 -2.06 -1.94
CA LYS A 218 15.88 -1.70 -2.15
C LYS A 218 16.79 -2.77 -2.77
N ALA A 219 16.39 -4.04 -2.71
CA ALA A 219 17.14 -5.12 -3.36
C ALA A 219 17.05 -5.07 -4.91
N GLY A 220 16.08 -4.34 -5.44
CA GLY A 220 15.96 -4.03 -6.85
C GLY A 220 15.38 -5.13 -7.73
N ARG A 221 15.00 -4.71 -8.94
CA ARG A 221 14.38 -5.55 -9.97
C ARG A 221 15.19 -6.79 -10.35
N ALA A 222 16.51 -6.68 -10.41
CA ALA A 222 17.38 -7.78 -10.85
C ALA A 222 17.29 -8.97 -9.88
N LEU A 223 17.31 -8.71 -8.56
CA LEU A 223 17.13 -9.76 -7.57
C LEU A 223 15.72 -10.34 -7.63
N LYS A 224 14.69 -9.50 -7.71
CA LYS A 224 13.30 -9.96 -7.84
C LYS A 224 13.10 -10.86 -9.07
N SER A 225 13.64 -10.46 -10.22
CA SER A 225 13.59 -11.27 -11.45
C SER A 225 14.26 -12.63 -11.29
N GLN A 226 15.37 -12.70 -10.54
CA GLN A 226 16.04 -13.97 -10.22
C GLN A 226 15.19 -14.84 -9.29
N LEU A 227 14.52 -14.24 -8.30
CA LEU A 227 13.59 -14.95 -7.42
C LEU A 227 12.43 -15.55 -8.22
N ASP A 228 11.80 -14.75 -9.09
CA ASP A 228 10.66 -15.17 -9.89
C ASP A 228 11.01 -16.33 -10.83
N ALA A 229 12.21 -16.29 -11.44
CA ALA A 229 12.69 -17.39 -12.25
C ALA A 229 12.89 -18.69 -11.45
N LEU A 230 13.45 -18.60 -10.25
CA LEU A 230 13.63 -19.74 -9.36
C LEU A 230 12.29 -20.28 -8.86
N GLU A 231 11.35 -19.41 -8.52
CA GLU A 231 10.00 -19.78 -8.08
C GLU A 231 9.21 -20.47 -9.21
N ALA A 232 9.37 -20.01 -10.45
CA ALA A 232 8.80 -20.66 -11.64
C ALA A 232 9.39 -22.06 -11.89
N GLU A 233 10.66 -22.30 -11.52
CA GLU A 233 11.25 -23.66 -11.54
C GLU A 233 10.69 -24.55 -10.40
N VAL A 234 10.41 -23.96 -9.23
CA VAL A 234 9.93 -24.67 -8.03
C VAL A 234 8.48 -25.11 -8.17
N ALA A 235 7.60 -24.24 -8.65
CA ALA A 235 6.15 -24.45 -8.68
C ALA A 235 5.72 -25.82 -9.28
N PRO A 236 6.14 -26.21 -10.51
CA PRO A 236 5.72 -27.50 -11.06
C PRO A 236 6.26 -28.70 -10.26
N LEU A 237 7.44 -28.59 -9.65
CA LEU A 237 7.99 -29.66 -8.82
C LEU A 237 7.17 -29.85 -7.54
N GLN A 238 6.71 -28.75 -6.94
CA GLN A 238 5.84 -28.79 -5.77
C GLN A 238 4.47 -29.39 -6.11
N ASP A 239 3.89 -29.02 -7.25
CA ASP A 239 2.62 -29.58 -7.73
C ASP A 239 2.74 -31.10 -7.99
N GLU A 240 3.83 -31.54 -8.64
CA GLU A 240 4.12 -32.96 -8.84
C GLU A 240 4.29 -33.70 -7.50
N ILE A 241 5.01 -33.11 -6.53
CA ILE A 241 5.16 -33.68 -5.19
C ILE A 241 3.80 -33.77 -4.49
N GLU A 242 2.96 -32.73 -4.57
CA GLU A 242 1.63 -32.73 -3.96
C GLU A 242 0.73 -33.80 -4.56
N ALA A 243 0.80 -33.99 -5.88
CA ALA A 243 0.06 -35.03 -6.59
C ALA A 243 0.40 -36.44 -6.08
N LEU A 244 1.64 -36.70 -5.66
CA LEU A 244 2.03 -38.00 -5.09
C LEU A 244 1.27 -38.34 -3.80
N TRP A 245 0.86 -37.31 -3.05
CA TRP A 245 0.14 -37.45 -1.79
C TRP A 245 -1.38 -37.54 -1.94
N GLN A 246 -1.92 -37.40 -3.17
CA GLN A 246 -3.34 -37.58 -3.40
C GLN A 246 -3.80 -38.99 -3.01
N GLY A 247 -4.85 -39.06 -2.19
CA GLY A 247 -5.39 -40.30 -1.64
C GLY A 247 -4.65 -40.87 -0.43
N THR A 248 -3.58 -40.22 0.05
CA THR A 248 -2.92 -40.59 1.31
C THR A 248 -3.40 -39.74 2.48
N THR A 249 -3.59 -40.36 3.64
CA THR A 249 -4.07 -39.70 4.87
C THR A 249 -2.97 -38.99 5.66
N ALA A 250 -1.70 -39.15 5.27
CA ALA A 250 -0.56 -38.48 5.89
C ALA A 250 0.63 -38.40 4.91
N ARG A 251 1.41 -37.32 5.00
CA ARG A 251 2.68 -37.12 4.27
C ARG A 251 3.82 -37.93 4.90
N ASP A 252 3.66 -39.25 4.93
CA ASP A 252 4.70 -40.18 5.37
C ASP A 252 5.20 -40.97 4.15
N PRO A 253 6.47 -40.79 3.72
CA PRO A 253 7.03 -41.51 2.57
C PRO A 253 6.91 -43.03 2.66
N LYS A 254 6.83 -43.61 3.87
CA LYS A 254 6.64 -45.05 4.06
C LYS A 254 5.27 -45.55 3.63
N ARG A 255 4.29 -44.65 3.48
CA ARG A 255 2.92 -44.95 3.02
C ARG A 255 2.79 -44.93 1.50
N LEU A 256 3.82 -44.49 0.78
CA LEU A 256 3.88 -44.52 -0.68
C LEU A 256 4.38 -45.88 -1.17
N ASP A 257 3.84 -46.34 -2.29
CA ASP A 257 4.38 -47.50 -3.02
C ASP A 257 5.81 -47.22 -3.52
N ASP A 258 6.49 -48.27 -4.00
CA ASP A 258 7.89 -48.16 -4.44
C ASP A 258 8.08 -47.21 -5.64
N GLU A 259 7.07 -47.06 -6.49
CA GLU A 259 7.13 -46.18 -7.66
C GLU A 259 7.05 -44.71 -7.23
N ARG A 260 6.02 -44.36 -6.46
CA ARG A 260 5.83 -43.01 -5.89
C ARG A 260 7.01 -42.60 -5.00
N ARG A 261 7.62 -43.53 -4.24
CA ARG A 261 8.84 -43.23 -3.48
C ARG A 261 10.03 -42.88 -4.38
N ARG A 262 10.22 -43.58 -5.50
CA ARG A 262 11.27 -43.25 -6.47
C ARG A 262 11.01 -41.89 -7.13
N GLN A 263 9.76 -41.61 -7.51
CA GLN A 263 9.36 -40.31 -8.05
C GLN A 263 9.62 -39.18 -7.05
N LEU A 264 9.17 -39.33 -5.80
CA LEU A 264 9.43 -38.36 -4.73
C LEU A 264 10.92 -38.09 -4.54
N SER A 265 11.75 -39.14 -4.53
CA SER A 265 13.20 -38.98 -4.42
C SER A 265 13.80 -38.22 -5.61
N ALA A 266 13.34 -38.48 -6.83
CA ALA A 266 13.82 -37.79 -8.02
C ALA A 266 13.39 -36.32 -8.06
N LEU A 267 12.14 -36.02 -7.66
CA LEU A 267 11.63 -34.66 -7.54
C LEU A 267 12.38 -33.87 -6.49
N ASN A 268 12.60 -34.44 -5.30
CA ASN A 268 13.39 -33.79 -4.25
C ASN A 268 14.85 -33.56 -4.67
N ALA A 269 15.46 -34.48 -5.44
CA ALA A 269 16.81 -34.29 -5.98
C ALA A 269 16.90 -33.10 -6.97
N ARG A 270 15.80 -32.76 -7.64
CA ARG A 270 15.70 -31.57 -8.51
C ARG A 270 15.35 -30.31 -7.71
N LEU A 271 14.45 -30.42 -6.73
CA LEU A 271 13.94 -29.30 -5.93
C LEU A 271 15.00 -28.75 -4.96
N ASN A 272 15.72 -29.63 -4.26
CA ASN A 272 16.63 -29.21 -3.18
C ASN A 272 17.71 -28.19 -3.64
N PRO A 273 18.44 -28.40 -4.76
CA PRO A 273 19.41 -27.42 -5.22
C PRO A 273 18.79 -26.07 -5.60
N ILE A 274 17.54 -26.06 -6.09
CA ILE A 274 16.83 -24.81 -6.39
C ILE A 274 16.52 -24.08 -5.08
N MET A 275 16.01 -24.80 -4.07
CA MET A 275 15.73 -24.24 -2.75
C MET A 275 16.97 -23.72 -2.02
N GLU A 276 18.13 -24.37 -2.19
CA GLU A 276 19.41 -23.91 -1.64
C GLU A 276 19.84 -22.54 -2.22
N ARG A 277 19.47 -22.24 -3.47
CA ARG A 277 19.69 -20.92 -4.09
C ARG A 277 18.59 -19.93 -3.72
N LEU A 278 17.33 -20.37 -3.74
CA LEU A 278 16.15 -19.50 -3.54
C LEU A 278 16.08 -18.94 -2.12
N THR A 279 16.25 -19.80 -1.11
CA THR A 279 16.08 -19.43 0.30
C THR A 279 16.94 -18.24 0.75
N PRO A 280 18.27 -18.21 0.52
CA PRO A 280 19.09 -17.06 0.92
C PRO A 280 18.73 -15.78 0.16
N LEU A 281 18.35 -15.88 -1.11
CA LEU A 281 17.93 -14.73 -1.91
C LEU A 281 16.60 -14.14 -1.41
N GLN A 282 15.61 -14.99 -1.09
CA GLN A 282 14.34 -14.55 -0.49
C GLN A 282 14.55 -13.92 0.88
N HIS A 283 15.48 -14.46 1.67
CA HIS A 283 15.86 -13.86 2.94
C HIS A 283 16.48 -12.47 2.72
N HIS A 284 17.42 -12.34 1.78
CA HIS A 284 18.05 -11.06 1.45
C HIS A 284 17.02 -10.03 0.96
N TYR A 285 16.14 -10.41 0.04
CA TYR A 285 15.07 -9.53 -0.47
C TYR A 285 14.17 -9.00 0.64
N ARG A 286 13.76 -9.87 1.58
CA ARG A 286 12.97 -9.47 2.76
C ARG A 286 13.72 -8.55 3.71
N GLN A 287 15.03 -8.74 3.90
CA GLN A 287 15.85 -7.87 4.75
C GLN A 287 16.08 -6.49 4.15
N GLN A 288 16.09 -6.39 2.82
CA GLN A 288 16.25 -5.13 2.10
C GLN A 288 14.93 -4.39 1.88
N THR A 289 13.79 -5.00 2.23
CA THR A 289 12.48 -4.35 2.08
C THR A 289 12.21 -3.41 3.24
N GLU A 290 11.79 -2.18 2.93
CA GLU A 290 11.24 -1.26 3.91
C GLU A 290 9.72 -1.25 3.80
N PHE A 291 9.06 -1.53 4.92
CA PHE A 291 7.62 -1.43 5.04
C PHE A 291 7.31 -0.25 5.96
N THR A 292 6.57 0.73 5.45
CA THR A 292 6.23 1.94 6.19
C THR A 292 4.74 2.25 6.11
N ALA A 293 4.20 2.88 7.14
CA ALA A 293 2.78 3.23 7.26
C ALA A 293 2.57 4.59 7.91
N TRP A 294 1.47 5.28 7.58
CA TRP A 294 1.14 6.55 8.22
C TRP A 294 0.71 6.36 9.68
N SER A 295 -0.09 5.33 9.97
CA SER A 295 -0.43 4.91 11.32
C SER A 295 0.26 3.59 11.64
N GLU A 296 1.23 3.63 12.56
CA GLU A 296 2.05 2.48 12.91
C GLU A 296 1.23 1.30 13.42
N THR A 297 1.53 0.09 12.93
CA THR A 297 0.83 -1.14 13.32
C THR A 297 1.46 -1.83 14.53
N TYR A 298 2.66 -1.42 14.94
CA TYR A 298 3.48 -2.00 16.02
C TYR A 298 3.64 -3.53 15.95
N THR A 299 3.40 -4.13 14.79
CA THR A 299 3.52 -5.55 14.52
C THR A 299 3.74 -5.75 13.03
N ARG A 300 4.49 -6.79 12.66
CA ARG A 300 4.75 -7.10 11.26
C ARG A 300 3.45 -7.40 10.52
N GLY A 301 3.31 -6.87 9.30
CA GLY A 301 2.15 -7.06 8.42
C GLY A 301 1.36 -5.78 8.17
N PHE A 302 0.52 -5.79 7.14
CA PHE A 302 -0.21 -4.62 6.62
C PHE A 302 -1.68 -4.58 7.07
N HIS A 303 -2.29 -5.75 7.23
CA HIS A 303 -3.71 -5.88 7.56
C HIS A 303 -4.00 -5.79 9.07
N HIS A 304 -3.72 -4.64 9.68
CA HIS A 304 -4.01 -4.35 11.09
C HIS A 304 -5.04 -3.23 11.23
N PRO A 305 -6.33 -3.47 10.91
CA PRO A 305 -7.35 -2.41 10.86
C PRO A 305 -7.59 -1.70 12.20
N ALA A 306 -7.34 -2.39 13.33
CA ALA A 306 -7.36 -1.77 14.65
C ALA A 306 -6.35 -0.61 14.80
N ARG A 307 -5.36 -0.53 13.91
CA ARG A 307 -4.29 0.47 13.87
C ARG A 307 -4.46 1.49 12.75
N PHE A 308 -5.51 1.42 11.95
CA PHE A 308 -5.79 2.45 10.94
C PHE A 308 -5.86 3.83 11.61
N GLY A 309 -5.33 4.86 10.98
CA GLY A 309 -5.44 6.23 11.43
C GLY A 309 -6.88 6.73 11.34
N ALA A 310 -7.14 7.92 11.86
CA ALA A 310 -8.43 8.58 11.76
C ALA A 310 -8.34 9.80 10.86
N VAL A 311 -9.25 9.90 9.92
CA VAL A 311 -9.37 11.08 9.07
C VAL A 311 -10.68 11.79 9.39
N GLN A 312 -10.62 13.10 9.61
CA GLN A 312 -11.82 13.93 9.75
C GLN A 312 -12.01 14.76 8.49
N PHE A 313 -13.19 14.70 7.89
CA PHE A 313 -13.53 15.49 6.71
C PHE A 313 -13.88 16.93 7.12
N MET A 314 -13.25 17.91 6.49
CA MET A 314 -13.39 19.34 6.79
C MET A 314 -13.91 20.10 5.58
N ASP A 315 -14.66 21.17 5.81
CA ASP A 315 -15.09 22.14 4.78
C ASP A 315 -13.98 23.15 4.40
#